data_AF-A0A3M8B854-F1
#
_entry.id   AF-A0A3M8B854-F1
#
_cell.length_a   1.000
_cell.length_b   1.000
_cell.length_c   1.000
_cell.angle_alpha   90.00
_cell.angle_beta   90.00
_cell.angle_gamma   90.00
#
_symmetry.space_group_name_H-M   'P 1'
#
loop_
_entity.id
_entity.type
_entity.pdbx_description
1 polymer ?
#
loop_
_entity_poly.entity_id
_entity_poly.type
_entity_poly.pdbx_seq_one_letter_code
_entity_poly.pdbx_strand_id
1 'polypeptide(L)'
;MDLGRYGLREILDAAFIDYATNKPFMYMDYANAATNEWTADVTYATGGSGAPRRISFFGNKQSTLTFETQIFSMKHLAMIAGRDIESATQNIFKREVLTVKDVSGTKTITLEKTPLNLTSLTVLKFENGVATEEVTATTINTKDVELSGTNVNVGDEVEVFYQCTTATEAHKLSFTAKDFPRYVKIIGNTQFADEVAGELVSAQLIYYKARLQPNFTLNLSPTGDPTSISMVFDIFPQKVNGVDTLADLIIYND
;
A
#
# COMPACT_ATOMS: atom_id res chain seq x y z
N MET A 1 -39.46 12.49 0.96
CA MET A 1 -38.73 11.91 2.10
C MET A 1 -38.61 13.00 3.13
N ASP A 2 -39.23 12.82 4.29
CA ASP A 2 -39.08 13.77 5.39
C ASP A 2 -37.75 13.47 6.10
N LEU A 3 -37.01 14.52 6.45
CA LEU A 3 -35.72 14.36 7.11
C LEU A 3 -35.94 13.94 8.57
N GLY A 4 -35.39 12.78 8.94
CA GLY A 4 -35.46 12.21 10.28
C GLY A 4 -34.23 12.47 11.14
N ARG A 5 -34.17 11.78 12.28
CA ARG A 5 -32.96 11.65 13.11
C ARG A 5 -32.30 10.31 12.77
N TYR A 6 -30.99 10.33 12.59
CA TYR A 6 -30.26 9.20 12.05
C TYR A 6 -29.16 8.71 12.99
N GLY A 7 -29.06 7.40 13.16
CA GLY A 7 -27.92 6.72 13.79
C GLY A 7 -26.95 6.19 12.73
N LEU A 8 -25.65 6.37 12.94
CA LEU A 8 -24.58 5.88 12.08
C LEU A 8 -23.78 4.81 12.82
N ARG A 9 -23.68 3.62 12.22
CA ARG A 9 -22.85 2.50 12.73
C ARG A 9 -22.14 1.75 11.61
N GLU A 10 -22.65 1.82 10.38
CA GLU A 10 -22.13 1.09 9.24
C GLU A 10 -20.81 1.68 8.72
N ILE A 11 -20.03 0.82 8.08
CA ILE A 11 -18.75 1.19 7.47
C ILE A 11 -18.99 1.87 6.13
N LEU A 12 -18.02 2.66 5.68
CA LEU A 12 -18.05 3.35 4.40
C LEU A 12 -17.42 2.48 3.31
N ASP A 13 -18.25 1.97 2.39
CA ASP A 13 -17.78 1.26 1.20
C ASP A 13 -17.30 2.27 0.15
N ALA A 14 -15.99 2.36 -0.05
CA ALA A 14 -15.36 3.43 -0.81
C ALA A 14 -14.94 3.00 -2.22
N ALA A 15 -15.47 3.69 -3.23
CA ALA A 15 -14.97 3.69 -4.59
C ALA A 15 -13.98 4.86 -4.78
N PHE A 16 -12.75 4.54 -5.19
CA PHE A 16 -11.74 5.52 -5.53
C PHE A 16 -11.66 5.71 -7.05
N ILE A 17 -11.79 6.97 -7.47
CA ILE A 17 -11.83 7.39 -8.87
C ILE A 17 -10.64 8.32 -9.10
N ASP A 18 -9.84 8.07 -10.14
CA ASP A 18 -8.76 8.98 -10.50
C ASP A 18 -9.35 10.31 -10.97
N TYR A 19 -8.90 11.41 -10.37
CA TYR A 19 -9.44 12.75 -10.64
C TYR A 19 -9.21 13.21 -12.08
N ALA A 20 -8.08 12.83 -12.70
CA ALA A 20 -7.72 13.26 -14.04
C ALA A 20 -8.48 12.46 -15.11
N THR A 21 -8.65 11.16 -14.91
CA THR A 21 -9.28 10.29 -15.92
C THR A 21 -10.77 10.04 -15.67
N ASN A 22 -11.28 10.35 -14.48
CA ASN A 22 -12.62 10.00 -13.99
C ASN A 22 -12.94 8.50 -14.07
N LYS A 23 -11.92 7.65 -14.05
CA LYS A 23 -12.10 6.19 -14.06
C LYS A 23 -11.96 5.63 -12.65
N PRO A 24 -12.85 4.71 -12.22
CA PRO A 24 -12.67 3.99 -10.98
C PRO A 24 -11.42 3.11 -11.10
N PHE A 25 -10.53 3.19 -10.11
CA PHE A 25 -9.32 2.36 -10.08
C PHE A 25 -9.36 1.30 -8.98
N MET A 26 -10.11 1.56 -7.90
CA MET A 26 -10.24 0.69 -6.74
C MET A 26 -11.62 0.83 -6.10
N TYR A 27 -12.10 -0.30 -5.57
CA TYR A 27 -13.22 -0.36 -4.65
C TYR A 27 -12.74 -1.03 -3.37
N MET A 28 -13.20 -0.53 -2.22
CA MET A 28 -12.80 -1.00 -0.90
C MET A 28 -14.04 -1.11 -0.03
N ASP A 29 -14.43 -2.35 0.24
CA ASP A 29 -15.49 -2.80 1.15
C ASP A 29 -14.96 -3.47 2.42
N TYR A 30 -13.64 -3.66 2.51
CA TYR A 30 -12.94 -4.32 3.62
C TYR A 30 -12.23 -3.36 4.56
N ALA A 31 -12.55 -2.06 4.52
CA ALA A 31 -12.03 -1.14 5.53
C ALA A 31 -12.61 -1.52 6.89
N ASN A 32 -11.78 -1.54 7.93
CA ASN A 32 -12.23 -1.78 9.30
C ASN A 32 -12.86 -0.51 9.90
N ALA A 33 -12.35 0.66 9.51
CA ALA A 33 -12.87 1.95 9.93
C ALA A 33 -12.66 3.02 8.86
N ALA A 34 -13.62 3.95 8.78
CA ALA A 34 -13.54 5.17 8.00
C ALA A 34 -13.91 6.35 8.89
N THR A 35 -12.96 7.25 9.13
CA THR A 35 -13.15 8.42 10.00
C THR A 35 -13.01 9.69 9.18
N ASN A 36 -14.06 10.51 9.15
CA ASN A 36 -14.01 11.83 8.55
C ASN A 36 -13.94 12.92 9.62
N GLU A 37 -12.83 13.67 9.64
CA GLU A 37 -12.59 14.74 10.59
C GLU A 37 -12.71 16.10 9.92
N TRP A 38 -13.27 17.08 10.63
CA TRP A 38 -13.41 18.46 10.18
C TRP A 38 -12.78 19.38 11.22
N THR A 39 -11.79 20.14 10.80
CA THR A 39 -11.09 21.10 11.66
C THR A 39 -11.22 22.51 11.10
N ALA A 40 -11.24 23.51 11.97
CA ALA A 40 -11.27 24.91 11.57
C ALA A 40 -10.61 25.76 12.66
N ASP A 41 -9.90 26.80 12.25
CA ASP A 41 -9.31 27.77 13.16
C ASP A 41 -10.39 28.72 13.67
N VAL A 42 -10.43 28.92 14.99
CA VAL A 42 -11.31 29.90 15.63
C VAL A 42 -10.46 30.87 16.44
N THR A 43 -10.43 32.13 16.00
CA THR A 43 -9.78 33.22 16.73
C THR A 43 -10.81 34.12 17.38
N TYR A 44 -10.51 34.66 18.57
CA TYR A 44 -11.46 35.44 19.34
C TYR A 44 -10.95 36.86 19.60
N ALA A 45 -11.78 37.87 19.35
CA ALA A 45 -11.55 39.20 19.90
C ALA A 45 -12.01 39.21 21.37
N THR A 46 -11.14 39.68 22.26
CA THR A 46 -11.43 39.86 23.69
C THR A 46 -11.49 41.35 24.01
N GLY A 47 -12.29 41.74 25.02
CA GLY A 47 -12.45 43.17 25.33
C GLY A 47 -13.00 43.49 26.72
N GLY A 48 -12.41 44.49 27.37
CA GLY A 48 -12.71 44.95 28.72
C GLY A 48 -11.74 44.42 29.79
N SER A 49 -11.89 44.90 31.03
CA SER A 49 -11.16 44.41 32.19
C SER A 49 -11.46 42.92 32.39
N GLY A 50 -10.43 42.08 32.30
CA GLY A 50 -10.57 40.61 32.36
C GLY A 50 -10.66 39.90 31.00
N ALA A 51 -10.56 40.64 29.89
CA ALA A 51 -10.46 40.10 28.52
C ALA A 51 -11.45 38.96 28.16
N PRO A 52 -12.76 39.07 28.45
CA PRO A 52 -13.73 38.08 28.01
C PRO A 52 -13.83 38.05 26.48
N ARG A 53 -14.05 36.86 25.91
CA ARG A 53 -14.27 36.65 24.46
C ARG A 53 -15.58 37.33 24.04
N ARG A 54 -15.52 38.11 22.94
CA ARG A 54 -16.66 38.92 22.44
C ARG A 54 -17.06 38.59 21.02
N ILE A 55 -16.10 38.36 20.13
CA ILE A 55 -16.34 38.06 18.71
C ILE A 55 -15.46 36.88 18.32
N SER A 56 -15.99 35.94 17.55
CA SER A 56 -15.25 34.82 16.96
C SER A 56 -15.07 35.01 15.46
N PHE A 57 -13.90 34.65 14.94
CA PHE A 57 -13.58 34.59 13.53
C PHE A 57 -13.19 33.16 13.16
N PHE A 58 -13.76 32.66 12.07
CA PHE A 58 -13.48 31.32 11.54
C PHE A 58 -12.52 31.40 10.37
N GLY A 59 -11.56 30.47 10.28
CA GLY A 59 -10.61 30.37 9.17
C GLY A 59 -10.19 28.92 8.92
N ASN A 60 -9.51 28.69 7.78
CA ASN A 60 -8.84 27.43 7.44
C ASN A 60 -9.64 26.15 7.73
N LYS A 61 -10.91 26.11 7.30
CA LYS A 61 -11.70 24.88 7.40
C LYS A 61 -11.04 23.79 6.55
N GLN A 62 -10.63 22.71 7.19
CA GLN A 62 -9.96 21.56 6.59
C GLN A 62 -10.76 20.30 6.91
N SER A 63 -10.65 19.29 6.06
CA SER A 63 -11.19 17.97 6.35
C SER A 63 -10.23 16.89 5.91
N THR A 64 -10.12 15.87 6.75
CA THR A 64 -9.32 14.69 6.49
C THR A 64 -10.23 13.46 6.54
N LEU A 65 -9.94 12.48 5.69
CA LEU A 65 -10.63 11.20 5.67
C LEU A 65 -9.60 10.09 5.86
N THR A 66 -9.72 9.35 6.94
CA THR A 66 -8.81 8.25 7.29
C THR A 66 -9.51 6.92 7.11
N PHE A 67 -8.91 6.04 6.30
CA PHE A 67 -9.31 4.65 6.19
C PHE A 67 -8.29 3.76 6.88
N GLU A 68 -8.77 2.82 7.68
CA GLU A 68 -7.93 1.81 8.33
C GLU A 68 -8.31 0.42 7.82
N THR A 69 -7.32 -0.32 7.32
CA THR A 69 -7.52 -1.68 6.82
C THR A 69 -6.34 -2.58 7.21
N GLN A 70 -6.61 -3.84 7.47
CA GLN A 70 -5.58 -4.89 7.64
C GLN A 70 -5.32 -5.66 6.34
N ILE A 71 -6.18 -5.49 5.34
CA ILE A 71 -6.06 -6.10 4.02
C ILE A 71 -5.64 -5.03 3.03
N PHE A 72 -4.55 -5.27 2.29
CA PHE A 72 -4.12 -4.40 1.22
C PHE A 72 -3.86 -5.17 -0.07
N SER A 73 -4.30 -4.58 -1.16
CA SER A 73 -3.90 -4.95 -2.51
C SER A 73 -2.74 -4.08 -3.01
N MET A 74 -2.02 -4.57 -4.02
CA MET A 74 -0.94 -3.82 -4.68
C MET A 74 -1.40 -2.48 -5.27
N LYS A 75 -2.70 -2.33 -5.56
CA LYS A 75 -3.29 -1.05 -5.99
C LYS A 75 -3.23 0.03 -4.90
N HIS A 76 -3.27 -0.33 -3.61
CA HIS A 76 -3.11 0.66 -2.53
C HIS A 76 -1.69 1.17 -2.48
N LEU A 77 -0.72 0.26 -2.60
CA LEU A 77 0.68 0.63 -2.68
C LEU A 77 0.93 1.48 -3.93
N ALA A 78 0.30 1.18 -5.06
CA ALA A 78 0.38 1.97 -6.29
C ALA A 78 -0.15 3.40 -6.11
N MET A 79 -1.28 3.54 -5.40
CA MET A 79 -1.85 4.83 -5.03
C MET A 79 -0.92 5.63 -4.10
N ILE A 80 -0.31 4.97 -3.11
CA ILE A 80 0.68 5.57 -2.20
C ILE A 80 1.95 5.98 -2.97
N ALA A 81 2.44 5.14 -3.87
CA ALA A 81 3.63 5.40 -4.68
C ALA A 81 3.39 6.46 -5.76
N GLY A 82 2.13 6.77 -6.11
CA GLY A 82 1.80 7.68 -7.21
C GLY A 82 2.13 7.13 -8.60
N ARG A 83 2.37 5.81 -8.73
CA ARG A 83 2.74 5.15 -9.98
C ARG A 83 1.85 3.97 -10.30
N ASP A 84 1.74 3.69 -11.59
CA ASP A 84 1.04 2.53 -12.11
C ASP A 84 1.86 1.25 -11.89
N ILE A 85 1.16 0.12 -11.81
CA ILE A 85 1.77 -1.19 -11.66
C ILE A 85 2.35 -1.63 -13.01
N GLU A 86 3.64 -1.94 -13.04
CA GLU A 86 4.31 -2.44 -14.24
C GLU A 86 4.23 -3.98 -14.26
N SER A 87 3.63 -4.53 -15.32
CA SER A 87 3.60 -5.99 -15.55
C SER A 87 4.64 -6.34 -16.61
N ALA A 88 5.79 -6.85 -16.18
CA ALA A 88 6.88 -7.24 -17.06
C ALA A 88 7.81 -8.24 -16.35
N THR A 89 8.64 -8.94 -17.11
CA THR A 89 9.75 -9.73 -16.56
C THR A 89 10.62 -8.87 -15.66
N GLN A 90 10.82 -9.29 -14.40
CA GLN A 90 11.67 -8.62 -13.44
C GLN A 90 12.85 -9.50 -13.05
N ASN A 91 13.94 -8.86 -12.64
CA ASN A 91 15.05 -9.54 -11.99
C ASN A 91 14.77 -9.58 -10.49
N ILE A 92 14.73 -10.78 -9.93
CA ILE A 92 14.59 -11.01 -8.49
C ILE A 92 15.85 -11.67 -7.96
N PHE A 93 16.14 -11.44 -6.69
CA PHE A 93 17.21 -12.15 -5.99
C PHE A 93 16.63 -13.34 -5.26
N LYS A 94 17.33 -14.47 -5.35
CA LYS A 94 16.98 -15.69 -4.64
C LYS A 94 18.18 -16.18 -3.84
N ARG A 95 17.87 -16.74 -2.68
CA ARG A 95 18.81 -17.36 -1.77
C ARG A 95 18.40 -18.81 -1.59
N GLU A 96 19.31 -19.74 -1.84
CA GLU A 96 19.07 -21.18 -1.72
C GLU A 96 20.24 -21.82 -0.96
N VAL A 97 19.96 -22.79 -0.10
CA VAL A 97 21.00 -23.65 0.48
C VAL A 97 20.90 -25.00 -0.22
N LEU A 98 21.99 -25.41 -0.88
CA LEU A 98 22.02 -26.59 -1.74
C LEU A 98 23.21 -27.47 -1.37
N THR A 99 23.03 -28.78 -1.50
CA THR A 99 24.13 -29.74 -1.32
C THR A 99 24.88 -29.94 -2.63
N VAL A 100 26.21 -29.94 -2.57
CA VAL A 100 27.07 -30.16 -3.74
C VAL A 100 27.03 -31.63 -4.16
N LYS A 101 26.72 -31.86 -5.44
CA LYS A 101 26.70 -33.18 -6.06
C LYS A 101 27.87 -33.36 -7.02
N ASP A 102 28.27 -34.59 -7.24
CA ASP A 102 29.16 -34.96 -8.33
C ASP A 102 28.32 -35.36 -9.54
N VAL A 103 28.52 -34.65 -10.65
CA VAL A 103 27.95 -35.03 -11.95
C VAL A 103 29.11 -35.15 -12.93
N SER A 104 29.40 -36.37 -13.37
CA SER A 104 30.45 -36.66 -14.36
C SER A 104 31.87 -36.19 -13.98
N GLY A 105 32.21 -36.14 -12.69
CA GLY A 105 33.53 -35.76 -12.19
C GLY A 105 33.69 -34.25 -11.93
N THR A 106 32.62 -33.46 -12.05
CA THR A 106 32.59 -32.04 -11.69
C THR A 106 31.63 -31.80 -10.53
N LYS A 107 32.06 -30.92 -9.60
CA LYS A 107 31.25 -30.49 -8.47
C LYS A 107 30.17 -29.55 -8.99
N THR A 108 28.91 -29.94 -8.88
CA THR A 108 27.77 -29.20 -9.42
C THR A 108 26.69 -28.96 -8.36
N ILE A 109 25.99 -27.84 -8.51
CA ILE A 109 24.78 -27.51 -7.76
C ILE A 109 23.64 -27.22 -8.74
N THR A 110 22.44 -27.73 -8.46
CA THR A 110 21.27 -27.51 -9.30
C THR A 110 20.36 -26.49 -8.62
N LEU A 111 20.29 -25.28 -9.16
CA LEU A 111 19.43 -24.19 -8.70
C LEU A 111 17.99 -24.42 -9.14
N GLU A 112 16.99 -23.93 -8.39
CA GLU A 112 15.60 -24.08 -8.82
C GLU A 112 15.26 -23.25 -10.06
N LYS A 113 15.91 -22.08 -10.17
CA LYS A 113 15.78 -21.12 -11.28
C LYS A 113 17.13 -20.86 -11.94
N THR A 114 17.10 -20.64 -13.25
CA THR A 114 18.26 -20.26 -14.05
C THR A 114 18.81 -18.90 -13.59
N PRO A 115 20.07 -18.82 -13.13
CA PRO A 115 20.71 -17.56 -12.81
C PRO A 115 20.98 -16.74 -14.07
N LEU A 116 20.94 -15.41 -13.94
CA LEU A 116 21.09 -14.48 -15.06
C LEU A 116 22.51 -14.52 -15.63
N ASN A 117 23.53 -14.46 -14.76
CA ASN A 117 24.94 -14.34 -15.11
C ASN A 117 25.83 -14.91 -13.98
N LEU A 118 27.05 -15.31 -14.30
CA LEU A 118 28.08 -15.70 -13.31
C LEU A 118 28.45 -14.56 -12.36
N THR A 119 28.43 -13.30 -12.82
CA THR A 119 28.76 -12.12 -12.00
C THR A 119 27.68 -11.76 -10.97
N SER A 120 26.45 -12.24 -11.18
CA SER A 120 25.31 -11.98 -10.29
C SER A 120 25.00 -13.17 -9.40
N LEU A 121 25.94 -14.11 -9.30
CA LEU A 121 25.87 -15.36 -8.56
C LEU A 121 27.01 -15.38 -7.54
N THR A 122 26.66 -15.44 -6.26
CA THR A 122 27.62 -15.62 -5.17
C THR A 122 27.33 -16.96 -4.52
N VAL A 123 28.34 -17.82 -4.45
CA VAL A 123 28.25 -19.13 -3.79
C VAL A 123 29.13 -19.08 -2.56
N LEU A 124 28.57 -19.38 -1.40
CA LEU A 124 29.28 -19.40 -0.12
C LEU A 124 29.16 -20.79 0.47
N LYS A 125 30.22 -21.30 1.08
CA LYS A 125 30.16 -22.53 1.87
C LYS A 125 29.25 -22.30 3.08
N PHE A 126 28.34 -23.23 3.33
CA PHE A 126 27.40 -23.15 4.42
C PHE A 126 27.72 -24.23 5.45
N GLU A 127 28.23 -23.82 6.61
CA GLU A 127 28.55 -24.73 7.71
C GLU A 127 27.87 -24.26 8.98
N ASN A 128 27.17 -25.17 9.67
CA ASN A 128 26.57 -24.92 10.98
C ASN A 128 25.66 -23.66 11.04
N GLY A 129 24.97 -23.36 9.93
CA GLY A 129 24.05 -22.22 9.84
C GLY A 129 24.68 -20.87 9.43
N VAL A 130 25.97 -20.85 9.07
CA VAL A 130 26.70 -19.62 8.70
C VAL A 130 27.39 -19.79 7.35
N ALA A 131 27.24 -18.78 6.48
CA ALA A 131 28.04 -18.65 5.27
C ALA A 131 29.48 -18.22 5.63
N THR A 132 30.47 -19.05 5.28
CA THR A 132 31.87 -18.85 5.71
C THR A 132 32.76 -18.36 4.57
N GLU A 133 32.95 -19.17 3.53
CA GLU A 133 33.93 -18.91 2.47
C GLU A 133 33.28 -18.84 1.09
N GLU A 134 33.75 -17.93 0.24
CA GLU A 134 33.28 -17.83 -1.15
C GLU A 134 33.87 -18.94 -2.02
N VAL A 135 33.02 -19.54 -2.82
CA VAL A 135 33.31 -20.67 -3.71
C VAL A 135 33.17 -20.16 -5.14
N THR A 136 34.21 -20.35 -5.95
CA THR A 136 34.22 -19.82 -7.31
C THR A 136 33.33 -20.68 -8.23
N ALA A 137 32.20 -20.13 -8.67
CA ALA A 137 31.40 -20.70 -9.74
C ALA A 137 32.09 -20.48 -11.09
N THR A 138 32.23 -21.54 -11.89
CA THR A 138 32.92 -21.49 -13.20
C THR A 138 31.96 -21.44 -14.37
N THR A 139 30.91 -22.26 -14.35
CA THR A 139 30.00 -22.43 -15.50
C THR A 139 28.56 -22.46 -15.03
N ILE A 140 27.66 -21.83 -15.79
CA ILE A 140 26.20 -21.97 -15.62
C ILE A 140 25.66 -22.72 -16.84
N ASN A 141 25.19 -23.94 -16.63
CA ASN A 141 24.49 -24.76 -17.61
C ASN A 141 23.00 -24.79 -17.25
N THR A 142 22.26 -23.76 -17.69
CA THR A 142 20.86 -23.54 -17.28
C THR A 142 20.70 -23.48 -15.77
N LYS A 143 20.27 -24.57 -15.12
CA LYS A 143 20.09 -24.64 -13.68
C LYS A 143 21.32 -25.16 -12.93
N ASP A 144 22.20 -25.86 -13.64
CA ASP A 144 23.37 -26.47 -13.03
C ASP A 144 24.52 -25.48 -13.04
N VAL A 145 25.10 -25.22 -11.87
CA VAL A 145 26.30 -24.41 -11.73
C VAL A 145 27.46 -25.32 -11.35
N GLU A 146 28.52 -25.25 -12.13
CA GLU A 146 29.78 -25.91 -11.83
C GLU A 146 30.59 -25.07 -10.85
N LEU A 147 31.11 -25.71 -9.82
CA LEU A 147 31.93 -25.11 -8.77
C LEU A 147 33.39 -25.53 -8.96
N SER A 148 34.29 -24.56 -8.86
CA SER A 148 35.73 -24.76 -8.81
C SER A 148 36.27 -24.32 -7.45
N GLY A 149 37.07 -25.17 -6.82
CA GLY A 149 37.64 -24.88 -5.51
C GLY A 149 37.97 -26.14 -4.71
N THR A 150 39.03 -26.04 -3.91
CA THR A 150 39.45 -27.06 -2.93
C THR A 150 38.64 -27.02 -1.63
N ASN A 151 37.88 -25.95 -1.40
CA ASN A 151 37.29 -25.65 -0.09
C ASN A 151 35.89 -26.26 0.10
N VAL A 152 35.37 -26.93 -0.92
CA VAL A 152 34.03 -27.54 -0.94
C VAL A 152 34.12 -28.95 -1.48
N ASN A 153 33.58 -29.92 -0.75
CA ASN A 153 33.54 -31.32 -1.16
C ASN A 153 32.12 -31.74 -1.59
N VAL A 154 32.05 -32.88 -2.28
CA VAL A 154 30.76 -33.50 -2.61
C VAL A 154 30.08 -33.89 -1.29
N GLY A 155 28.85 -33.45 -1.09
CA GLY A 155 28.11 -33.62 0.16
C GLY A 155 28.13 -32.41 1.10
N ASP A 156 28.95 -31.38 0.85
CA ASP A 156 28.91 -30.13 1.62
C ASP A 156 27.69 -29.27 1.22
N GLU A 157 27.18 -28.49 2.16
CA GLU A 157 26.13 -27.49 1.89
C GLU A 157 26.76 -26.16 1.46
N VAL A 158 26.15 -25.51 0.47
CA VAL A 158 26.52 -24.18 0.00
C VAL A 158 25.28 -23.28 -0.03
N GLU A 159 25.43 -22.05 0.44
CA GLU A 159 24.44 -20.99 0.32
C GLU A 159 24.71 -20.20 -0.96
N VAL A 160 23.72 -20.13 -1.83
CA VAL A 160 23.81 -19.51 -3.13
C VAL A 160 22.88 -18.32 -3.17
N PHE A 161 23.44 -17.15 -3.49
CA PHE A 161 22.69 -15.92 -3.71
C PHE A 161 22.80 -15.53 -5.17
N TYR A 162 21.67 -15.46 -5.89
CA TYR A 162 21.69 -15.20 -7.32
C TYR A 162 20.51 -14.39 -7.82
N GLN A 163 20.72 -13.67 -8.92
CA GLN A 163 19.63 -13.03 -9.66
C GLN A 163 19.02 -14.00 -10.68
N CYS A 164 17.69 -14.10 -10.71
CA CYS A 164 16.96 -14.79 -11.77
C CYS A 164 15.82 -13.94 -12.32
N THR A 165 15.43 -14.21 -13.55
CA THR A 165 14.25 -13.61 -14.17
C THR A 165 12.97 -14.28 -13.67
N THR A 166 11.95 -13.47 -13.41
CA THR A 166 10.60 -13.96 -13.15
C THR A 166 9.93 -14.42 -14.45
N ALA A 167 8.75 -15.04 -14.34
CA ALA A 167 7.86 -15.19 -15.48
C ALA A 167 7.42 -13.81 -16.01
N THR A 168 6.89 -13.78 -17.23
CA THR A 168 6.44 -12.57 -17.96
C THR A 168 5.34 -11.77 -17.26
N GLU A 169 4.74 -12.31 -16.20
CA GLU A 169 3.60 -11.72 -15.47
C GLU A 169 3.98 -11.18 -14.08
N ALA A 170 5.26 -10.94 -13.80
CA ALA A 170 5.61 -10.29 -12.54
C ALA A 170 5.11 -8.85 -12.50
N HIS A 171 4.53 -8.48 -11.36
CA HIS A 171 4.07 -7.12 -11.09
C HIS A 171 5.11 -6.37 -10.25
N LYS A 172 5.56 -5.23 -10.74
CA LYS A 172 6.49 -4.35 -10.05
C LYS A 172 5.83 -3.02 -9.72
N LEU A 173 6.14 -2.53 -8.54
CA LEU A 173 5.86 -1.16 -8.13
C LEU A 173 7.16 -0.50 -7.68
N SER A 174 7.41 0.70 -8.20
CA SER A 174 8.60 1.48 -7.86
C SER A 174 8.21 2.72 -7.07
N PHE A 175 8.81 2.89 -5.90
CA PHE A 175 8.74 4.13 -5.13
C PHE A 175 9.89 5.03 -5.57
N THR A 176 9.59 6.16 -6.23
CA THR A 176 10.61 7.11 -6.67
C THR A 176 10.49 8.42 -5.89
N ALA A 177 11.58 9.20 -5.86
CA ALA A 177 11.58 10.49 -5.18
C ALA A 177 10.71 11.58 -5.87
N LYS A 178 10.25 11.34 -7.10
CA LYS A 178 9.51 12.34 -7.90
C LYS A 178 8.02 12.08 -7.96
N ASP A 179 7.62 10.82 -7.79
CA ASP A 179 6.23 10.41 -7.90
C ASP A 179 5.54 10.60 -6.54
N PHE A 180 4.39 11.26 -6.56
CA PHE A 180 3.57 11.50 -5.37
C PHE A 180 2.13 11.03 -5.65
N PRO A 181 1.35 10.71 -4.60
CA PRO A 181 -0.05 10.36 -4.76
C PRO A 181 -0.80 11.40 -5.59
N ARG A 182 -1.56 10.91 -6.57
CA ARG A 182 -2.43 11.72 -7.43
C ARG A 182 -3.70 12.12 -6.67
N TYR A 183 -4.40 13.13 -7.19
CA TYR A 183 -5.73 13.47 -6.68
C TYR A 183 -6.73 12.38 -7.06
N VAL A 184 -7.64 12.08 -6.14
CA VAL A 184 -8.71 11.10 -6.31
C VAL A 184 -10.04 11.70 -5.89
N LYS A 185 -11.12 11.25 -6.52
CA LYS A 185 -12.49 11.43 -6.03
C LYS A 185 -12.87 10.16 -5.28
N ILE A 186 -13.47 10.32 -4.10
CA ILE A 186 -13.89 9.19 -3.25
C ILE A 186 -15.41 9.23 -3.14
N ILE A 187 -16.06 8.12 -3.47
CA ILE A 187 -17.50 7.95 -3.29
C ILE A 187 -17.69 6.81 -2.30
N GLY A 188 -18.21 7.12 -1.13
CA GLY A 188 -18.48 6.17 -0.08
C GLY A 188 -19.97 5.89 0.06
N ASN A 189 -20.38 4.63 0.04
CA ASN A 189 -21.75 4.23 0.34
C ASN A 189 -21.85 3.73 1.79
N THR A 190 -22.94 4.07 2.46
CA THR A 190 -23.22 3.63 3.84
C THR A 190 -24.72 3.64 4.09
N GLN A 191 -25.16 3.14 5.25
CA GLN A 191 -26.57 3.13 5.65
C GLN A 191 -26.74 3.76 7.03
N PHE A 192 -27.80 4.55 7.18
CA PHE A 192 -28.18 5.19 8.43
C PHE A 192 -29.49 4.60 8.95
N ALA A 193 -29.58 4.36 10.25
CA ALA A 193 -30.83 3.93 10.88
C ALA A 193 -31.69 5.16 11.24
N ASP A 194 -32.92 5.22 10.75
CA ASP A 194 -33.88 6.28 11.11
C ASP A 194 -34.55 5.99 12.46
N GLU A 195 -34.54 6.96 13.38
CA GLU A 195 -35.12 6.85 14.73
C GLU A 195 -36.65 6.70 14.71
N VAL A 196 -37.33 7.33 13.74
CA VAL A 196 -38.79 7.44 13.70
C VAL A 196 -39.40 6.34 12.83
N ALA A 197 -38.79 6.06 11.68
CA ALA A 197 -39.24 4.99 10.80
C ALA A 197 -38.74 3.60 11.23
N GLY A 198 -37.63 3.53 11.97
CA GLY A 198 -36.98 2.27 12.35
C GLY A 198 -36.36 1.51 11.17
N GLU A 199 -36.29 2.14 10.01
CA GLU A 199 -35.75 1.57 8.77
C GLU A 199 -34.32 2.06 8.50
N LEU A 200 -33.58 1.29 7.70
CA LEU A 200 -32.27 1.69 7.19
C LEU A 200 -32.44 2.52 5.92
N VAL A 201 -31.81 3.68 5.90
CA VAL A 201 -31.80 4.61 4.78
C VAL A 201 -30.41 4.64 4.17
N SER A 202 -30.34 4.52 2.84
CA SER A 202 -29.07 4.57 2.12
C SER A 202 -28.51 5.99 2.07
N ALA A 203 -27.21 6.11 2.32
CA ALA A 203 -26.49 7.37 2.25
C ALA A 203 -25.20 7.23 1.44
N GLN A 204 -24.89 8.26 0.67
CA GLN A 204 -23.67 8.36 -0.12
C GLN A 204 -22.89 9.60 0.26
N LEU A 205 -21.62 9.43 0.62
CA LEU A 205 -20.67 10.50 0.86
C LEU A 205 -19.78 10.67 -0.37
N ILE A 206 -19.75 11.86 -0.96
CA ILE A 206 -18.95 12.19 -2.14
C ILE A 206 -17.87 13.20 -1.73
N TYR A 207 -16.61 12.80 -1.79
CA TYR A 207 -15.46 13.66 -1.66
C TYR A 207 -14.90 13.95 -3.06
N TYR A 208 -15.10 15.18 -3.54
CA TYR A 208 -14.86 15.54 -4.94
C TYR A 208 -13.38 15.56 -5.33
N LYS A 209 -12.54 16.04 -4.41
CA LYS A 209 -11.09 16.13 -4.61
C LYS A 209 -10.38 15.82 -3.30
N ALA A 210 -9.74 14.66 -3.24
CA ALA A 210 -8.95 14.21 -2.13
C ALA A 210 -7.53 13.87 -2.60
N ARG A 211 -6.54 13.98 -1.72
CA ARG A 211 -5.17 13.53 -1.99
C ARG A 211 -4.67 12.73 -0.80
N LEU A 212 -4.13 11.56 -1.08
CA LEU A 212 -3.51 10.74 -0.04
C LEU A 212 -2.23 11.43 0.45
N GLN A 213 -2.05 11.47 1.78
CA GLN A 213 -0.79 11.89 2.38
C GLN A 213 0.29 10.83 2.09
N PRO A 214 1.51 11.23 1.67
CA PRO A 214 2.56 10.29 1.25
C PRO A 214 3.26 9.59 2.43
N ASN A 215 2.76 9.75 3.66
CA ASN A 215 3.26 9.10 4.85
C ASN A 215 2.66 7.69 4.98
N PHE A 216 3.49 6.66 4.83
CA PHE A 216 3.09 5.29 5.14
C PHE A 216 4.23 4.57 5.85
N THR A 217 3.88 3.66 6.75
CA THR A 217 4.83 2.77 7.43
C THR A 217 4.41 1.34 7.17
N LEU A 218 5.32 0.52 6.65
CA LEU A 218 5.12 -0.92 6.52
C LEU A 218 5.80 -1.60 7.70
N ASN A 219 5.03 -2.04 8.68
CA ASN A 219 5.54 -2.86 9.78
C ASN A 219 5.43 -4.34 9.40
N LEU A 220 6.57 -5.00 9.20
CA LEU A 220 6.66 -6.43 8.86
C LEU A 220 7.13 -7.19 10.11
N SER A 221 6.18 -7.61 10.93
CA SER A 221 6.45 -8.38 12.15
C SER A 221 5.84 -9.77 12.04
N PRO A 222 6.55 -10.85 12.43
CA PRO A 222 6.00 -12.21 12.46
C PRO A 222 5.10 -12.46 13.68
N THR A 223 5.06 -11.53 14.64
CA THR A 223 4.29 -11.65 15.89
C THR A 223 3.42 -10.42 16.12
N GLY A 224 2.20 -10.65 16.59
CA GLY A 224 1.22 -9.60 16.90
C GLY A 224 -0.02 -9.69 15.99
N ASP A 225 -0.95 -8.75 16.20
CA ASP A 225 -2.09 -8.58 15.32
C ASP A 225 -1.64 -8.17 13.90
N PRO A 226 -2.42 -8.50 12.86
CA PRO A 226 -2.12 -8.07 11.50
C PRO A 226 -1.90 -6.56 11.44
N THR A 227 -0.77 -6.14 10.86
CA THR A 227 -0.43 -4.72 10.71
C THR A 227 -1.54 -3.99 9.96
N SER A 228 -2.16 -3.01 10.60
CA SER A 228 -3.11 -2.10 9.96
C SER A 228 -2.37 -1.06 9.14
N ILE A 229 -2.82 -0.84 7.91
CA ILE A 229 -2.42 0.30 7.08
C ILE A 229 -3.47 1.39 7.28
N SER A 230 -2.99 2.57 7.69
CA SER A 230 -3.79 3.79 7.76
C SER A 230 -3.54 4.64 6.52
N MET A 231 -4.60 5.01 5.82
CA MET A 231 -4.57 5.87 4.64
C MET A 231 -5.29 7.17 4.96
N VAL A 232 -4.54 8.25 5.10
CA VAL A 232 -5.07 9.59 5.42
C VAL A 232 -5.17 10.41 4.14
N PHE A 233 -6.37 10.86 3.81
CA PHE A 233 -6.65 11.70 2.66
C PHE A 233 -6.97 13.13 3.11
N ASP A 234 -6.25 14.09 2.55
CA ASP A 234 -6.59 15.50 2.67
C ASP A 234 -7.68 15.85 1.64
N ILE A 235 -8.77 16.46 2.09
CA ILE A 235 -9.89 16.86 1.22
C ILE A 235 -9.71 18.33 0.82
N PHE A 236 -9.80 18.58 -0.48
CA PHE A 236 -9.63 19.90 -1.09
C PHE A 236 -10.96 20.43 -1.62
N PRO A 237 -11.19 21.75 -1.54
CA PRO A 237 -12.40 22.34 -2.09
C PRO A 237 -12.42 22.18 -3.61
N GLN A 238 -13.59 21.85 -4.14
CA GLN A 238 -13.88 21.87 -5.56
C GLN A 238 -15.16 22.65 -5.82
N LYS A 239 -15.17 23.41 -6.91
CA LYS A 239 -16.38 24.11 -7.34
C LYS A 239 -17.41 23.11 -7.84
N VAL A 240 -18.44 22.87 -7.05
CA VAL A 240 -19.63 22.10 -7.41
C VAL A 240 -20.78 23.10 -7.45
N ASN A 241 -21.44 23.22 -8.60
CA ASN A 241 -22.53 24.19 -8.81
C ASN A 241 -22.19 25.65 -8.42
N GLY A 242 -20.92 26.05 -8.58
CA GLY A 242 -20.45 27.41 -8.28
C GLY A 242 -20.06 27.66 -6.82
N VAL A 243 -20.18 26.65 -5.94
CA VAL A 243 -19.80 26.72 -4.52
C VAL A 243 -18.57 25.84 -4.27
N ASP A 244 -17.63 26.32 -3.46
CA ASP A 244 -16.49 25.54 -3.01
C ASP A 244 -16.95 24.47 -2.01
N THR A 245 -17.15 23.26 -2.51
CA THR A 245 -17.65 22.11 -1.74
C THR A 245 -16.49 21.16 -1.43
N LEU A 246 -16.42 20.72 -0.17
CA LEU A 246 -15.43 19.75 0.32
C LEU A 246 -15.95 18.31 0.21
N ALA A 247 -17.18 18.07 0.67
CA ALA A 247 -17.86 16.80 0.58
C ALA A 247 -19.38 17.01 0.54
N ASP A 248 -20.09 16.13 -0.15
CA ASP A 248 -21.55 16.05 -0.13
C ASP A 248 -22.00 14.76 0.57
N LEU A 249 -23.03 14.86 1.40
CA LEU A 249 -23.74 13.74 1.99
C LEU A 249 -25.14 13.70 1.37
N ILE A 250 -25.43 12.62 0.64
CA ILE A 250 -26.69 12.42 -0.06
C ILE A 250 -27.41 11.27 0.60
N ILE A 251 -28.58 11.53 1.16
CA ILE A 251 -29.47 10.51 1.70
C ILE A 251 -30.57 10.27 0.66
N TYR A 252 -30.84 9.01 0.32
CA TYR A 252 -31.81 8.66 -0.71
C TYR A 252 -32.59 7.39 -0.33
N ASN A 253 -33.81 7.30 -0.86
CA ASN A 253 -34.60 6.08 -0.88
C ASN A 253 -34.56 5.52 -2.30
N ASP A 254 -34.26 4.24 -2.44
CA ASP A 254 -34.47 3.51 -3.69
C ASP A 254 -35.97 3.19 -3.91
#